data_AF-A0A9P6KB24-F1
#
_entry.id   AF-A0A9P6KB24-F1
#
_cell.length_a   1.000
_cell.length_b   1.000
_cell.length_c   1.000
_cell.angle_alpha   90.00
_cell.angle_beta   90.00
_cell.angle_gamma   90.00
#
_symmetry.space_group_name_H-M   'P 1'
#
loop_
_entity.id
_entity.type
_entity.pdbx_description
1 polymer ?
#
loop_
_entity_poly.entity_id
_entity_poly.type
_entity_poly.pdbx_seq_one_letter_code
_entity_poly.pdbx_strand_id
1 'polypeptide(L)'
;MVNKSHSQRYGLSANGIPQQDFRESDVIFMRWKEHFLVPDHRVQGINGASFAGFYYICYNKRTGEINGYYWHKTSEKFQELILKHVPERNAFGSFEFR
;
A
#
# COMPACT_ATOMS: atom_id res chain seq x y z
N MET A 1 -22.64 21.25 30.56
CA MET A 1 -22.86 21.52 29.12
C MET A 1 -21.49 21.52 28.44
N VAL A 2 -21.11 20.44 27.77
CA VAL A 2 -19.93 20.38 26.90
C VAL A 2 -20.37 19.69 25.61
N ASN A 3 -20.03 20.31 24.50
CA ASN A 3 -20.62 20.15 23.18
C ASN A 3 -20.57 18.73 22.62
N LYS A 4 -21.75 18.24 22.21
CA LYS A 4 -21.89 17.26 21.13
C LYS A 4 -21.58 17.94 19.80
N SER A 5 -20.53 17.51 19.10
CA SER A 5 -20.48 17.50 17.62
C SER A 5 -19.15 16.92 17.11
N HIS A 6 -19.06 15.59 17.13
CA HIS A 6 -18.25 14.86 16.15
C HIS A 6 -19.15 13.82 15.50
N SER A 7 -20.15 14.32 14.76
CA SER A 7 -20.84 13.53 13.75
C SER A 7 -19.94 13.52 12.53
N GLN A 8 -18.96 12.61 12.51
CA GLN A 8 -18.37 12.17 11.25
C GLN A 8 -19.50 11.48 10.49
N ARG A 9 -20.04 12.15 9.47
CA ARG A 9 -21.08 11.60 8.60
C ARG A 9 -20.43 10.53 7.73
N TYR A 10 -20.49 9.28 8.17
CA TYR A 10 -20.16 8.15 7.32
C TYR A 10 -21.14 8.13 6.14
N GLY A 11 -20.69 8.50 4.94
CA GLY A 11 -21.45 8.23 3.73
C GLY A 11 -21.59 6.72 3.61
N LEU A 12 -22.79 6.19 3.37
CA LEU A 12 -22.94 4.76 3.11
C LEU A 12 -22.53 4.50 1.65
N SER A 13 -21.63 3.55 1.43
CA SER A 13 -21.44 2.96 0.10
C SER A 13 -22.73 2.28 -0.36
N ALA A 14 -22.86 2.00 -1.66
CA ALA A 14 -24.03 1.33 -2.25
C ALA A 14 -24.45 0.01 -1.58
N ASN A 15 -23.55 -0.61 -0.81
CA ASN A 15 -23.77 -1.86 -0.08
C ASN A 15 -24.01 -1.67 1.43
N GLY A 16 -24.29 -0.44 1.90
CA GLY A 16 -24.54 -0.15 3.31
C GLY A 16 -23.29 -0.19 4.21
N ILE A 17 -22.10 -0.31 3.63
CA ILE A 17 -20.84 -0.21 4.38
C ILE A 17 -20.50 1.28 4.57
N PRO A 18 -20.22 1.73 5.80
CA PRO A 18 -19.66 3.07 6.06
C PRO A 18 -18.44 3.33 5.17
N GLN A 19 -18.56 4.28 4.24
CA GLN A 19 -17.44 4.81 3.51
C GLN A 19 -16.67 5.70 4.47
N GLN A 20 -15.70 5.11 5.13
CA GLN A 20 -14.79 5.84 6.00
C GLN A 20 -13.84 6.66 5.11
N ASP A 21 -13.73 7.95 5.41
CA ASP A 21 -12.75 8.82 4.76
C ASP A 21 -11.38 8.57 5.39
N PHE A 22 -10.47 8.00 4.60
CA PHE A 22 -9.13 7.65 5.04
C PHE A 22 -8.08 8.75 4.74
N ARG A 23 -8.47 9.89 4.15
CA ARG A 23 -7.51 10.94 3.76
C ARG A 23 -6.73 11.48 4.96
N GLU A 24 -7.41 11.65 6.09
CA GLU A 24 -6.81 12.12 7.34
C GLU A 24 -6.15 11.01 8.17
N SER A 25 -6.30 9.74 7.79
CA SER A 25 -5.68 8.61 8.52
C SER A 25 -4.16 8.67 8.46
N ASP A 26 -3.48 8.47 9.58
CA ASP A 26 -2.01 8.34 9.64
C ASP A 26 -1.47 7.15 8.85
N VAL A 27 -2.33 6.18 8.55
CA VAL A 27 -2.00 4.96 7.83
C VAL A 27 -2.67 4.93 6.48
N ILE A 28 -1.90 4.57 5.45
CA ILE A 28 -2.39 4.28 4.09
C ILE A 28 -2.26 2.78 3.83
N PHE A 29 -3.38 2.12 3.57
CA PHE A 29 -3.41 0.74 3.12
C PHE A 29 -3.38 0.66 1.60
N MET A 30 -2.57 -0.23 1.04
CA MET A 30 -2.42 -0.42 -0.40
C MET A 30 -2.33 -1.90 -0.77
N ARG A 31 -2.46 -2.18 -2.06
CA ARG A 31 -2.07 -3.45 -2.66
C ARG A 31 -1.03 -3.18 -3.75
N TRP A 32 0.15 -3.77 -3.65
CA TRP A 32 1.19 -3.62 -4.65
C TRP A 32 1.27 -4.87 -5.52
N LYS A 33 1.14 -4.68 -6.84
CA LYS A 33 1.25 -5.74 -7.83
C LYS A 33 2.48 -5.49 -8.69
N GLU A 34 3.41 -6.43 -8.67
CA GLU A 34 4.52 -6.45 -9.62
C GLU A 34 3.98 -6.90 -10.98
N HIS A 35 4.34 -6.21 -12.06
CA HIS A 35 3.85 -6.52 -13.40
C HIS A 35 4.88 -7.26 -14.26
N PHE A 36 6.13 -6.81 -14.25
CA PHE A 36 7.20 -7.34 -15.09
C PHE A 36 8.56 -7.00 -14.47
N LEU A 37 9.60 -7.70 -14.95
CA LEU A 37 10.97 -7.45 -14.55
C LEU A 37 11.59 -6.33 -15.38
N VAL A 38 12.51 -5.61 -14.75
CA VAL A 38 13.30 -4.56 -15.37
C VAL A 38 14.77 -5.01 -15.25
N PRO A 39 15.60 -4.92 -16.30
CA PRO A 39 15.34 -4.21 -17.57
C PRO A 39 14.53 -4.99 -18.61
N ASP A 40 14.49 -6.32 -18.56
CA ASP A 40 13.83 -7.12 -19.59
C ASP A 40 12.44 -7.62 -19.15
N HIS A 41 11.40 -6.94 -19.64
CA HIS A 41 9.99 -7.25 -19.36
C HIS A 41 9.51 -8.55 -19.99
N ARG A 42 10.30 -9.18 -20.88
CA ARG A 42 9.93 -10.43 -21.54
C ARG A 42 10.22 -11.65 -20.66
N VAL A 43 11.01 -11.48 -19.60
CA VAL A 43 11.28 -12.54 -18.63
C VAL A 43 10.01 -12.80 -17.80
N GLN A 44 9.45 -14.00 -17.92
CA GLN A 44 8.18 -14.37 -17.28
C GLN A 44 8.33 -15.13 -15.96
N GLY A 45 9.55 -15.49 -15.57
CA GLY A 45 9.80 -16.25 -14.35
C GLY A 45 11.25 -16.16 -13.89
N ILE A 46 11.43 -16.36 -12.59
CA ILE A 46 12.74 -16.44 -11.95
C ILE A 46 12.75 -17.73 -11.14
N ASN A 47 13.87 -18.44 -11.14
CA ASN A 47 14.01 -19.61 -10.28
C ASN A 47 13.93 -19.19 -8.80
N GLY A 48 13.04 -19.83 -8.04
CA GLY A 48 12.90 -19.62 -6.60
C GLY A 48 12.10 -18.37 -6.20
N ALA A 49 11.57 -17.59 -7.15
CA ALA A 49 10.72 -16.43 -6.86
C ALA A 49 9.56 -16.33 -7.84
N SER A 50 8.45 -15.76 -7.39
CA SER A 50 7.30 -15.49 -8.24
C SER A 50 6.76 -14.10 -7.92
N PHE A 51 6.46 -13.34 -8.98
CA PHE A 51 5.77 -12.06 -8.91
C PHE A 51 4.29 -12.20 -9.33
N ALA A 52 3.75 -13.43 -9.37
CA ALA A 52 2.36 -13.68 -9.76
C ALA A 52 1.36 -13.17 -8.71
N GLY A 53 1.76 -13.12 -7.44
CA GLY A 53 0.99 -12.58 -6.33
C GLY A 53 1.01 -11.06 -6.23
N PHE A 54 0.63 -10.56 -5.06
CA PHE A 54 0.66 -9.15 -4.71
C PHE A 54 0.96 -8.98 -3.22
N TYR A 55 1.33 -7.78 -2.80
CA TYR A 55 1.56 -7.43 -1.41
C TYR A 55 0.36 -6.69 -0.83
N TYR A 56 -0.07 -7.08 0.37
CA TYR A 56 -0.82 -6.19 1.26
C TYR A 56 0.17 -5.23 1.91
N ILE A 57 -0.11 -3.94 1.87
CA ILE A 57 0.82 -2.91 2.33
C ILE A 57 0.13 -1.98 3.33
N CYS A 58 0.87 -1.62 4.37
CA CYS A 58 0.56 -0.62 5.38
C CYS A 58 1.69 0.40 5.42
N TYR A 59 1.40 1.64 5.03
CA TYR A 59 2.34 2.76 5.12
C TYR A 59 1.96 3.70 6.25
N ASN A 60 2.91 3.99 7.14
CA ASN A 60 2.74 4.94 8.23
C ASN A 60 3.31 6.31 7.83
N LYS A 61 2.44 7.31 7.67
CA LYS A 61 2.83 8.68 7.27
C LYS A 61 3.74 9.37 8.29
N ARG A 62 3.62 9.02 9.57
CA ARG A 62 4.39 9.65 10.65
C ARG A 62 5.82 9.11 10.74
N THR A 63 6.00 7.80 10.60
CA THR A 63 7.33 7.16 10.72
C THR A 63 8.03 6.97 9.38
N GLY A 64 7.28 7.00 8.27
CA GLY A 64 7.79 6.70 6.94
C GLY A 64 8.03 5.20 6.71
N GLU A 65 7.55 4.33 7.60
CA GLU A 65 7.72 2.89 7.53
C GLU A 65 6.64 2.25 6.65
N ILE A 66 7.05 1.23 5.89
CA ILE A 66 6.17 0.38 5.09
C ILE A 66 6.29 -1.04 5.59
N ASN A 67 5.18 -1.61 6.02
CA ASN A 67 5.06 -3.01 6.38
C ASN A 67 4.14 -3.70 5.38
N GLY A 68 4.41 -4.97 5.07
CA GLY A 68 3.56 -5.71 4.16
C GLY A 68 3.75 -7.21 4.21
N TYR A 69 2.79 -7.90 3.60
CA TYR A 69 2.82 -9.35 3.44
C TYR A 69 2.53 -9.72 2.02
N TYR A 70 3.37 -10.59 1.46
CA TYR A 70 3.13 -11.18 0.14
C TYR A 70 2.02 -12.22 0.22
N TRP A 71 1.15 -12.21 -0.79
CA TRP A 71 0.10 -13.19 -0.97
C TRP A 71 0.14 -13.78 -2.38
N HIS A 72 0.16 -15.10 -2.44
CA HIS A 72 -0.09 -15.89 -3.64
C HIS A 72 -0.60 -17.27 -3.22
N LYS A 73 -1.55 -17.84 -3.97
CA LYS A 73 -2.32 -19.04 -3.57
C LYS A 73 -1.45 -20.23 -3.16
N THR A 74 -0.32 -20.42 -3.84
CA THR A 74 0.58 -21.57 -3.65
C THR A 74 1.90 -21.21 -2.97
N SER A 75 2.11 -19.94 -2.63
CA SER A 75 3.34 -19.51 -1.98
C SER A 75 3.31 -19.82 -0.48
N GLU A 76 4.50 -19.83 0.12
CA GLU A 76 4.64 -19.83 1.57
C GLU A 76 3.87 -18.65 2.17
N LYS A 77 3.22 -18.90 3.30
CA LYS A 77 2.37 -17.90 3.95
C LYS A 77 3.22 -16.88 4.70
N PHE A 78 2.70 -15.65 4.80
CA PHE A 78 3.22 -14.60 5.68
C PHE A 78 4.66 -14.17 5.39
N GLN A 79 5.12 -14.26 4.14
CA GLN A 79 6.38 -13.64 3.72
C GLN A 79 6.28 -12.13 3.93
N GLU A 80 7.15 -11.58 4.79
CA GLU A 80 7.07 -10.21 5.29
C GLU A 80 7.97 -9.25 4.50
N LEU A 81 7.48 -8.02 4.33
CA LEU A 81 8.19 -6.88 3.77
C LEU A 81 8.23 -5.75 4.80
N ILE A 82 9.42 -5.29 5.17
CA ILE A 82 9.61 -4.12 6.04
C ILE A 82 10.59 -3.16 5.36
N LEU A 83 10.17 -1.93 5.12
CA LEU A 83 10.99 -0.88 4.53
C LEU A 83 10.98 0.36 5.43
N LYS A 84 12.13 1.03 5.52
CA LYS A 84 12.29 2.30 6.24
C LYS A 84 12.68 3.39 5.25
N HIS A 85 12.08 4.56 5.40
CA HIS A 85 12.44 5.73 4.59
C HIS A 85 13.90 6.13 4.83
N VAL A 86 14.65 6.39 3.75
CA VAL A 86 16.02 6.90 3.78
C VAL A 86 16.02 8.35 3.26
N PRO A 87 16.17 9.35 4.14
CA PRO A 87 16.02 10.77 3.77
C PRO A 87 17.00 11.26 2.69
N GLU A 88 18.22 10.76 2.71
CA GLU A 88 19.34 11.28 1.91
C GLU A 88 19.30 10.90 0.42
N ARG A 89 18.39 10.00 0.02
CA ARG A 89 18.26 9.53 -1.37
C ARG A 89 17.08 10.15 -2.13
N ASN A 90 16.27 10.96 -1.48
CA ASN A 90 14.95 11.38 -1.99
C ASN A 90 14.83 12.91 -2.10
N ALA A 91 15.35 13.45 -3.19
CA ALA A 91 14.81 14.68 -3.76
C ALA A 91 14.85 14.55 -5.29
N PHE A 92 14.08 13.60 -5.83
CA PHE A 92 13.71 13.69 -7.23
C PHE A 92 12.69 14.84 -7.35
N GLY A 93 12.90 15.75 -8.32
CA GLY A 93 11.94 16.83 -8.57
C GLY A 93 10.55 16.29 -8.91
N SER A 94 9.51 17.06 -8.61
CA SER A 94 8.15 16.73 -9.04
C SER A 94 8.04 16.79 -10.56
N PHE A 95 7.41 15.80 -11.16
CA PHE A 95 7.06 15.80 -12.58
C PHE A 95 5.57 15.46 -12.73
N GLU A 96 4.97 15.96 -13.80
CA GLU A 96 3.59 15.70 -14.16
C GLU A 96 3.55 15.28 -15.64
N PHE A 97 2.83 14.20 -15.94
CA PHE A 97 2.54 13.81 -17.31
C PHE A 97 1.30 14.56 -17.80
N ARG A 98 1.38 15.11 -19.02
CA ARG A 98 0.26 15.75 -19.72
C ARG A 98 -0.31 14.83 -20.79
#